data_AF-A0A3M2X9G6-F1
#
_entry.id   AF-A0A3M2X9G6-F1
#
_cell.length_a   1.000
_cell.length_b   1.000
_cell.length_c   1.000
_cell.angle_alpha   90.00
_cell.angle_beta   90.00
_cell.angle_gamma   90.00
#
_symmetry.space_group_name_H-M   'P 1'
#
loop_
_entity.id
_entity.type
_entity.pdbx_description
1 polymer ?
#
loop_
_entity_poly.entity_id
_entity_poly.type
_entity_poly.pdbx_seq_one_letter_code
_entity_poly.pdbx_strand_id
1 'polypeptide(L)' 'YRAMQKSGYRALAVMEQQLHRTPFLVGDNFSIADIALYAYTHVAHQGGFDLEPYTGIRRWLKRVEAEPGYIGMLD' A
#
# COMPACT_ATOMS: atom_id res chain seq x y z
N TYR A 1 -3.38 13.34 -17.37
CA TYR A 1 -2.94 11.95 -17.08
C TYR A 1 -1.49 11.87 -16.59
N ARG A 2 -0.46 12.25 -17.39
CA ARG A 2 0.97 12.09 -17.02
C ARG A 2 1.47 12.85 -15.77
N ALA A 3 0.88 14.00 -15.44
CA ALA A 3 1.34 14.79 -14.28
C ALA A 3 1.04 14.11 -12.92
N MET A 4 -0.05 13.34 -12.81
CA MET A 4 -0.44 12.71 -11.56
C MET A 4 0.36 11.43 -11.25
N GLN A 5 0.91 10.77 -12.27
CA GLN A 5 1.69 9.55 -12.10
C GLN A 5 3.02 9.83 -11.36
N LYS A 6 3.68 10.96 -11.64
CA LYS A 6 4.89 11.38 -10.90
C LYS A 6 4.59 11.64 -9.43
N SER A 7 3.45 12.25 -9.12
CA SER A 7 3.00 12.47 -7.74
C SER A 7 2.62 11.15 -7.06
N GLY A 8 2.00 10.21 -7.77
CA GLY A 8 1.71 8.86 -7.27
C GLY A 8 2.98 8.10 -6.88
N TYR A 9 4.00 8.07 -7.74
CA TYR A 9 5.28 7.44 -7.41
C TYR A 9 6.00 8.11 -6.22
N ARG A 10 5.84 9.43 -6.03
CA ARG A 10 6.34 10.11 -4.82
C ARG A 10 5.60 9.65 -3.57
N ALA A 11 4.27 9.52 -3.62
CA ALA A 11 3.50 9.01 -2.50
C ALA A 11 3.90 7.55 -2.16
N LEU A 12 4.05 6.69 -3.17
CA LEU A 12 4.55 5.32 -3.00
C LEU A 12 5.95 5.30 -2.37
N ALA A 13 6.86 6.19 -2.79
CA ALA A 13 8.19 6.29 -2.18
C ALA A 13 8.14 6.66 -0.69
N VAL A 14 7.23 7.57 -0.29
CA VAL A 14 7.03 7.94 1.12
C VAL A 14 6.46 6.76 1.91
N MET A 15 5.46 6.07 1.36
CA MET A 15 4.89 4.87 1.98
C MET A 15 5.95 3.78 2.18
N GLU A 16 6.76 3.51 1.16
CA GLU A 16 7.84 2.53 1.21
C GLU A 16 8.87 2.86 2.30
N GLN A 17 9.27 4.12 2.43
CA GLN A 17 10.17 4.54 3.50
C GLN A 17 9.56 4.31 4.88
N GLN A 18 8.28 4.61 5.06
CA GLN A 18 7.59 4.39 6.33
C GLN A 18 7.47 2.89 6.66
N LEU A 19 7.08 2.07 5.69
CA LEU A 19 6.86 0.64 5.86
C LEU A 19 8.16 -0.17 6.03
N HIS A 20 9.32 0.45 5.81
CA HIS A 20 10.60 -0.08 6.26
C HIS A 20 10.88 0.13 7.76
N ARG A 21 10.23 1.12 8.38
CA ARG A 21 10.44 1.47 9.79
C ARG A 21 9.45 0.76 10.69
N THR A 22 8.21 0.60 10.23
CA THR A 22 7.11 0.05 11.01
C THR A 22 6.31 -0.98 10.20
N PRO A 23 5.67 -1.96 10.86
CA PRO A 23 4.92 -3.00 10.17
C PRO A 23 3.64 -2.49 9.49
N PHE A 24 3.05 -1.41 9.99
CA PHE A 24 1.89 -0.70 9.45
C PHE A 24 2.21 0.79 9.27
N LEU A 25 1.29 1.55 8.67
CA LEU A 25 1.55 2.95 8.32
C LEU A 25 1.72 3.87 9.53
N VAL A 26 1.09 3.56 10.66
CA VAL A 26 1.09 4.40 11.88
C VAL A 26 1.67 3.65 13.08
N GLY A 27 2.70 2.83 12.85
CA GLY A 27 3.41 2.11 13.91
C GLY A 27 3.18 0.60 13.87
N ASP A 28 3.10 0.01 15.06
CA ASP A 28 3.10 -1.45 15.22
C ASP A 28 1.72 -2.10 15.06
N ASN A 29 0.66 -1.30 15.10
CA ASN A 29 -0.72 -1.78 15.10
C ASN A 29 -1.46 -1.39 13.81
N PHE A 30 -2.33 -2.29 13.34
CA PHE A 30 -3.23 -2.06 12.23
C PHE A 30 -4.21 -0.92 12.54
N SER A 31 -4.48 -0.05 11.56
CA SER A 31 -5.28 1.15 11.76
C SER A 31 -6.14 1.50 10.55
N ILE A 32 -6.99 2.53 10.70
CA ILE A 32 -7.76 3.10 9.58
C ILE A 32 -6.87 3.61 8.44
N ALA A 33 -5.62 3.99 8.72
CA ALA A 33 -4.70 4.43 7.68
C ALA A 33 -4.35 3.28 6.72
N ASP A 34 -4.23 2.07 7.26
CA ASP A 34 -3.94 0.86 6.48
C ASP A 34 -5.13 0.47 5.61
N ILE A 35 -6.34 0.51 6.17
CA ILE A 35 -7.58 0.28 5.41
C ILE A 35 -7.70 1.29 4.25
N ALA A 36 -7.54 2.58 4.55
CA ALA A 36 -7.72 3.65 3.57
C ALA A 36 -6.73 3.56 2.41
N LEU A 37 -5.47 3.25 2.69
CA LEU A 37 -4.44 3.14 1.65
C LEU A 37 -4.42 1.77 0.97
N TYR A 38 -4.85 0.69 1.64
CA TYR A 38 -4.91 -0.65 1.04
C TYR A 38 -5.87 -0.68 -0.16
N ALA A 39 -7.04 -0.07 -0.02
CA ALA A 39 -8.10 -0.05 -1.03
C ALA A 39 -7.60 0.39 -2.42
N TYR A 40 -6.70 1.37 -2.50
CA TYR A 40 -6.15 1.84 -3.78
C TYR A 40 -4.79 1.22 -4.12
N THR A 41 -4.00 0.85 -3.11
CA THR A 41 -2.65 0.34 -3.34
C THR A 41 -2.67 -1.11 -3.84
N HIS A 42 -3.61 -1.95 -3.41
CA HIS A 42 -3.67 -3.35 -3.84
C HIS A 42 -4.00 -3.50 -5.35
N VAL A 43 -4.75 -2.54 -5.92
CA VAL A 43 -5.07 -2.45 -7.36
C VAL A 43 -4.24 -1.40 -8.11
N ALA A 44 -3.10 -0.95 -7.56
CA ALA A 44 -2.31 0.12 -8.17
C ALA A 44 -1.85 -0.20 -9.62
N HIS A 45 -1.72 -1.49 -9.95
CA HIS A 45 -1.43 -1.96 -11.30
C HIS A 45 -2.51 -1.56 -12.33
N GLN A 46 -3.79 -1.52 -11.93
CA GLN A 46 -4.89 -1.03 -12.78
C GLN A 46 -4.73 0.47 -13.09
N GLY A 47 -4.07 1.21 -12.20
CA GLY A 47 -3.67 2.60 -12.40
C GLY A 47 -2.35 2.80 -13.14
N GLY A 48 -1.70 1.74 -13.62
CA GLY A 48 -0.42 1.80 -14.32
C GLY A 48 0.80 2.06 -13.41
N PHE A 49 0.70 1.69 -12.13
CA PHE A 49 1.83 1.73 -11.20
C PHE A 49 2.45 0.34 -11.06
N ASP A 50 3.78 0.28 -11.17
CA ASP A 50 4.54 -0.92 -10.86
C ASP A 50 5.00 -0.91 -9.39
N LEU A 51 4.60 -1.96 -8.66
CA LEU A 51 4.94 -2.16 -7.25
C LEU A 51 6.11 -3.13 -7.04
N GLU A 52 6.68 -3.71 -8.09
CA GLU A 52 7.83 -4.63 -8.02
C GLU A 52 9.07 -4.03 -7.31
N PRO A 53 9.37 -2.72 -7.41
CA PRO A 53 10.48 -2.14 -6.66
C PRO A 53 10.19 -1.93 -5.16
N TYR A 54 8.93 -1.95 -4.75
CA TYR A 54 8.48 -1.51 -3.41
C TYR A 54 8.25 -2.68 -2.45
N THR A 55 9.34 -3.24 -1.91
CA THR A 55 9.30 -4.43 -1.05
C THR A 55 8.54 -4.23 0.26
N GLY A 56 8.63 -3.04 0.86
CA GLY A 56 7.91 -2.66 2.07
C GLY A 56 6.40 -2.62 1.85
N ILE A 57 5.97 -1.99 0.76
CA ILE A 57 4.57 -1.97 0.33
C ILE A 57 4.07 -3.38 0.06
N ARG A 58 4.80 -4.21 -0.69
CA ARG A 58 4.35 -5.59 -0.96
C ARG A 58 4.20 -6.43 0.30
N ARG A 59 5.14 -6.32 1.25
CA ARG A 59 5.05 -7.00 2.55
C ARG A 59 3.84 -6.52 3.33
N TRP A 60 3.60 -5.20 3.34
CA TRP A 60 2.45 -4.60 4.01
C TRP A 60 1.12 -5.04 3.40
N LEU A 61 0.99 -5.09 2.07
CA LEU A 61 -0.20 -5.62 1.39
C LEU A 61 -0.52 -7.04 1.87
N LYS A 62 0.48 -7.92 1.89
CA LYS A 62 0.33 -9.30 2.37
C LYS A 62 -0.04 -9.39 3.85
N ARG A 63 0.41 -8.44 4.68
CA ARG A 63 0.02 -8.36 6.09
C ARG A 63 -1.44 -7.94 6.24
N VAL A 64 -1.89 -6.92 5.51
CA VAL A 64 -3.30 -6.47 5.54
C VAL A 64 -4.25 -7.58 5.07
N GLU A 65 -3.89 -8.32 4.02
CA GLU A 65 -4.65 -9.50 3.55
C GLU A 65 -4.76 -10.61 4.61
N ALA A 66 -3.83 -10.67 5.56
CA ALA A 66 -3.79 -11.68 6.62
C ALA A 66 -4.51 -11.25 7.91
N GLU A 67 -5.03 -10.03 7.99
CA GLU A 67 -5.73 -9.55 9.19
C GLU A 67 -7.04 -10.33 9.42
N PRO A 68 -7.38 -10.67 10.68
CA PRO A 68 -8.63 -11.35 11.00
C PRO A 68 -9.85 -10.56 10.51
N GLY A 69 -10.74 -11.24 9.77
CA GLY A 69 -11.93 -10.60 9.20
C GLY A 69 -11.68 -9.86 7.89
N TYR A 70 -10.49 -9.97 7.31
CA TYR A 70 -10.24 -9.53 5.94
C TYR A 70 -11.20 -10.23 4.97
N ILE A 71 -11.93 -9.43 4.20
CA ILE A 71 -12.76 -9.89 3.09
C ILE A 71 -12.10 -9.36 1.83
N GLY A 72 -11.66 -10.27 0.96
CA GLY A 72 -11.08 -9.92 -0.33
C GLY A 72 -12.03 -9.03 -1.12
N MET A 73 -11.52 -7.92 -1.66
CA MET A 73 -12.19 -7.24 -2.75
C MET A 73 -12.10 -8.16 -3.97
N LEU A 74 -13.25 -8.68 -4.41
CA LEU A 74 -13.34 -9.44 -5.65
C LEU A 74 -13.11 -8.49 -6.83
N ASP A 75 -12.31 -8.93 -7.79
CA ASP A 75 -12.16 -8.27 -9.10
C ASP A 75 -13.48 -8.28 -9.89
#